data_AF-A0A9E3X660-F1
#
_entry.id   AF-A0A9E3X660-F1
#
_cell.length_a   1.000
_cell.length_b   1.000
_cell.length_c   1.000
_cell.angle_alpha   90.00
_cell.angle_beta   90.00
_cell.angle_gamma   90.00
#
_symmetry.space_group_name_H-M   'P 1'
#
loop_
_entity.id
_entity.type
_entity.pdbx_description
1 polymer ?
#
loop_
_entity_poly.entity_id
_entity_poly.type
_entity_poly.pdbx_seq_one_letter_code
_entity_poly.pdbx_strand_id
1 'polypeptide(L)' 'TDGQTGCLVAPAASQPLSQAIVRLLCNEPFAAYLSTNAFDRINREFSTQKNVEQYVNLYTSLLAGRDERTNTLITQAN' A
#
# COMPACT_ATOMS: atom_id res chain seq x y z
N THR A 1 11.24 6.69 -4.38
CA THR A 1 10.46 5.99 -5.40
C THR A 1 11.44 5.59 -6.45
N ASP A 2 11.21 4.45 -7.08
CA ASP A 2 11.90 3.97 -8.27
C ASP A 2 11.59 4.82 -9.54
N GLY A 3 10.75 5.85 -9.41
CA GLY A 3 10.33 6.70 -10.53
C GLY A 3 9.16 6.13 -11.32
N GLN A 4 8.41 5.15 -10.80
CA GLN A 4 7.28 4.54 -11.52
C GLN A 4 5.94 5.23 -11.28
N THR A 5 5.65 5.65 -10.05
CA THR A 5 4.35 6.25 -9.66
C THR A 5 4.48 7.71 -9.17
N GLY A 6 5.71 8.24 -9.21
CA GLY A 6 6.02 9.60 -8.76
C GLY A 6 7.51 9.78 -8.51
N CYS A 7 7.91 11.02 -8.23
CA CYS A 7 9.28 11.39 -7.93
C CYS A 7 9.44 11.65 -6.42
N LEU A 8 10.39 10.97 -5.77
CA LEU A 8 10.82 11.35 -4.42
C LEU A 8 12.02 12.28 -4.51
N VAL A 9 12.01 13.27 -3.65
CA VAL A 9 13.13 14.19 -3.42
C VAL A 9 13.48 14.15 -1.95
N ALA A 10 14.75 14.43 -1.63
CA ALA A 10 15.16 14.55 -0.24
C ALA A 10 14.40 15.71 0.44
N PRO A 11 14.08 15.59 1.74
CA PRO A 11 13.51 16.68 2.51
C PRO A 11 14.37 17.95 2.40
N ALA A 12 13.72 19.12 2.36
CA ALA A 12 14.36 20.43 2.22
C ALA A 12 15.23 20.64 0.96
N ALA A 13 15.23 19.72 -0.01
CA ALA A 13 15.99 19.85 -1.25
C ALA A 13 15.20 20.60 -2.32
N SER A 14 15.22 21.94 -2.24
CA SER A 14 14.46 22.84 -3.14
C SER A 14 14.84 22.68 -4.62
N GLN A 15 16.11 22.48 -4.93
CA GLN A 15 16.59 22.39 -6.31
C GLN A 15 16.16 21.07 -7.00
N PRO A 16 16.33 19.87 -6.41
CA PRO A 16 15.75 18.65 -6.97
C PRO A 16 14.22 18.68 -7.07
N LEU A 17 13.53 19.34 -6.13
CA LEU A 17 12.09 19.50 -6.17
C LEU A 17 11.65 20.33 -7.38
N SER A 18 12.25 21.49 -7.60
CA SER A 18 11.91 22.35 -8.74
C SER A 18 12.18 21.65 -10.08
N GLN A 19 13.28 20.92 -10.19
CA GLN A 19 13.61 20.12 -11.38
C GLN A 19 12.58 19.00 -11.63
N ALA A 20 12.14 18.31 -10.58
CA ALA A 20 11.11 17.28 -10.70
C ALA A 20 9.77 17.86 -11.16
N ILE A 21 9.37 19.02 -10.63
CA ILE A 21 8.16 19.75 -11.04
C ILE A 21 8.27 20.18 -12.50
N VAL A 22 9.38 20.82 -12.91
CA VAL A 22 9.59 21.23 -14.30
C VAL A 22 9.55 20.03 -15.23
N ARG A 23 10.18 18.91 -14.88
CA ARG A 23 10.14 17.68 -15.68
C ARG A 23 8.72 17.15 -15.84
N LEU A 24 7.92 17.16 -14.77
CA LEU A 24 6.52 16.74 -14.82
C LEU A 24 5.69 17.63 -15.75
N LEU A 25 5.91 18.95 -15.73
CA LEU A 25 5.15 19.91 -16.53
C LEU A 25 5.58 19.95 -18.00
N CYS A 26 6.86 19.72 -18.28
CA CYS A 26 7.43 19.87 -19.62
C CYS A 26 7.60 18.53 -20.38
N ASN A 27 7.37 17.38 -19.74
CA ASN A 27 7.45 16.07 -20.38
C ASN A 27 6.13 15.30 -20.17
N GLU A 28 5.18 15.52 -21.07
CA GLU A 28 3.86 14.89 -21.05
C GLU A 28 3.92 13.35 -21.06
N PRO A 29 4.73 12.68 -21.91
CA PRO A 29 4.85 11.22 -21.85
C PRO A 29 5.29 10.71 -20.49
N PHE A 30 6.21 11.41 -19.83
CA PHE A 30 6.65 11.07 -18.48
C PHE A 30 5.53 11.26 -17.45
N ALA A 31 4.78 12.36 -17.52
CA ALA A 31 3.64 12.59 -16.63
C ALA A 31 2.53 11.54 -16.80
N ALA A 32 2.18 11.19 -18.05
CA ALA A 32 1.20 10.17 -18.37
C ALA A 32 1.63 8.78 -17.89
N TYR A 33 2.90 8.43 -18.08
CA TYR A 33 3.47 7.19 -17.56
C TYR A 33 3.30 7.08 -16.03
N LEU A 34 3.65 8.15 -15.31
CA LEU A 34 3.54 8.17 -13.85
C LEU A 34 2.08 8.09 -13.38
N SER A 35 1.16 8.80 -14.05
CA SER A 35 -0.25 8.85 -13.64
C SER A 35 -0.96 7.52 -13.84
N THR A 36 -0.75 6.85 -14.98
CA THR A 36 -1.29 5.50 -15.24
C THR A 36 -0.79 4.51 -14.20
N ASN A 37 0.52 4.47 -13.95
CA ASN A 37 1.09 3.53 -12.98
C ASN A 37 0.63 3.82 -11.55
N ALA A 38 0.53 5.10 -11.18
CA ALA A 38 0.03 5.49 -9.86
C ALA A 38 -1.42 5.07 -9.66
N PHE A 39 -2.27 5.28 -10.67
CA PHE A 39 -3.67 4.86 -10.65
C PHE A 39 -3.80 3.35 -10.49
N ASP A 40 -3.09 2.58 -11.30
CA ASP A 40 -3.10 1.12 -11.25
C ASP A 40 -2.65 0.60 -9.88
N ARG A 41 -1.58 1.20 -9.31
CA ARG A 41 -1.09 0.84 -7.99
C ARG A 41 -2.10 1.14 -6.89
N ILE A 42 -2.72 2.32 -6.91
CA ILE A 42 -3.73 2.71 -5.90
C ILE A 42 -4.90 1.72 -5.92
N ASN A 43 -5.43 1.40 -7.10
CA ASN A 43 -6.56 0.47 -7.21
C ASN A 43 -6.19 -0.95 -6.80
N ARG A 44 -4.98 -1.40 -7.15
CA ARG A 44 -4.52 -2.76 -6.84
C ARG A 44 -4.13 -2.96 -5.38
N GLU A 45 -3.52 -1.96 -4.74
CA GLU A 45 -2.88 -2.11 -3.42
C GLU A 45 -3.62 -1.41 -2.30
N PHE A 46 -4.32 -0.31 -2.61
CA PHE A 46 -4.87 0.61 -1.60
C PHE A 46 -6.38 0.80 -1.74
N SER A 47 -7.08 -0.07 -2.49
CA SER A 47 -8.53 0.01 -2.60
C SER A 47 -9.22 -0.30 -1.27
N THR A 48 -10.36 0.36 -1.03
CA THR A 48 -11.20 0.11 0.14
C THR A 48 -11.56 -1.37 0.26
N GLN A 49 -11.94 -2.00 -0.84
CA GLN A 49 -12.29 -3.42 -0.88
C GLN A 49 -11.14 -4.29 -0.37
N LYS A 50 -9.93 -4.09 -0.89
CA LYS A 50 -8.75 -4.85 -0.48
C LYS A 50 -8.40 -4.63 0.99
N ASN A 51 -8.52 -3.39 1.48
CA ASN A 51 -8.30 -3.10 2.89
C ASN A 51 -9.32 -3.81 3.78
N VAL A 52 -10.60 -3.79 3.42
CA VAL A 52 -11.66 -4.50 4.15
C VAL A 52 -11.37 -5.99 4.18
N GLU A 53 -11.04 -6.60 3.04
CA GLU A 53 -10.69 -8.03 2.96
C GLU A 53 -9.50 -8.37 3.86
N GLN A 54 -8.46 -7.54 3.88
CA GLN A 54 -7.29 -7.75 4.76
C GLN A 54 -7.67 -7.73 6.24
N TYR A 55 -8.49 -6.76 6.66
CA TYR A 55 -8.93 -6.68 8.05
C TYR A 55 -9.86 -7.83 8.41
N VAL A 56 -10.80 -8.21 7.54
CA VAL A 56 -11.68 -9.37 7.75
C VAL A 56 -10.84 -10.64 7.93
N ASN A 57 -9.89 -10.89 7.02
CA ASN A 57 -9.02 -12.06 7.11
C ASN A 57 -8.20 -12.08 8.40
N LEU A 58 -7.69 -10.92 8.83
CA LEU A 58 -6.98 -10.78 10.09
C LEU A 58 -7.87 -11.14 11.28
N TYR A 59 -9.07 -10.58 11.36
CA TYR A 59 -10.01 -10.86 12.46
C TYR A 59 -10.45 -12.33 12.47
N THR A 60 -10.77 -12.91 11.31
CA THR A 60 -11.10 -14.33 11.18
C THR A 60 -9.96 -15.21 11.68
N SER A 61 -8.71 -14.89 11.32
CA SER A 61 -7.52 -15.65 11.76
C SER A 61 -7.32 -15.57 13.28
N LEU A 62 -7.57 -14.40 13.88
CA LEU A 62 -7.47 -14.22 15.33
C LEU A 62 -8.55 -14.99 16.09
N LEU A 63 -9.78 -15.03 15.58
CA LEU A 63 -10.86 -15.80 16.16
C LEU A 63 -10.60 -17.31 16.07
N ALA A 64 -10.19 -17.80 14.89
CA ALA A 64 -9.84 -19.21 14.71
C ALA A 64 -8.71 -19.66 15.67
N GLY A 65 -7.64 -18.86 15.78
CA GLY A 65 -6.54 -19.17 16.69
C GLY A 65 -6.92 -19.09 18.18
N ARG A 66 -7.97 -18.35 18.55
CA ARG A 66 -8.52 -18.34 19.92
C ARG A 66 -9.28 -19.63 20.21
N ASP A 67 -10.09 -20.10 19.27
CA ASP A 67 -10.90 -21.30 19.44
C ASP A 67 -10.03 -22.55 19.57
N GLU A 68 -8.96 -22.65 18.78
CA GLU A 68 -7.97 -23.73 18.88
C GLU A 68 -7.31 -23.79 20.26
N ARG A 69 -6.87 -22.64 20.80
CA ARG A 69 -6.26 -22.56 22.15
C ARG A 69 -7.25 -22.95 23.24
N THR A 70 -8.51 -22.52 23.11
CA THR A 70 -9.56 -22.83 24.08
C THR A 70 -9.87 -24.33 24.08
N ASN A 71 -9.91 -24.97 22.90
CA ASN A 71 -10.16 -26.40 22.77
C ASN A 71 -9.01 -27.26 23.37
N THR A 72 -7.75 -26.84 23.17
CA THR A 72 -6.60 -27.54 23.77
C THR A 72 -6.59 -27.49 25.30
N LEU A 73 -7.05 -26.40 25.92
CA LEU A 73 -7.12 -26.28 27.39
C LEU A 73 -8.21 -27.19 27.99
N ILE A 74 -9.35 -27.35 27.31
CA ILE A 74 -10.43 -28.23 27.75
C ILE A 74 -10.02 -29.70 27.64
N THR A 75 -9.23 -30.06 26.62
CA THR A 75 -8.79 -31.45 26.39
C THR A 75 -7.66 -31.87 27.34
N GLN A 76 -6.87 -30.93 27.86
CA GLN A 76 -5.82 -31.21 28.87
C GLN A 76 -6.34 -31.19 30.32
N ALA A 77 -7.56 -30.69 30.56
CA ALA A 77 -8.19 -30.65 31.88
C ALA A 77 -9.08 -31.87 32.18
N ASN A 78 -9.24 -32.78 31.21
CA ASN A 78 -9.92 -34.09 31.35
C ASN A 78 -8.90 -35.22 31.22
#